data_AF-A0A1H4JMT5-F1
#
_entry.id   AF-A0A1H4JMT5-F1
#
_cell.length_a   1.000
_cell.length_b   1.000
_cell.length_c   1.000
_cell.angle_alpha   90.00
_cell.angle_beta   90.00
_cell.angle_gamma   90.00
#
_symmetry.space_group_name_H-M   'P 1'
#
loop_
_entity.id
_entity.type
_entity.pdbx_description
1 polymer ?
#
loop_
_entity_poly.entity_id
_entity_poly.type
_entity_poly.pdbx_seq_one_letter_code
_entity_poly.pdbx_strand_id
1 'polypeptide(L)' 'MSTNPRQAFENHERLKAELRIRGTSLAQIGRDLGISGTSMSLVGLGKHRSKRVERAIAEALGTTPEKLYPERYREGGA' A
#
# COMPACT_ATOMS: atom_id res chain seq x y z
N MET A 1 -4.54 -16.76 9.87
CA MET A 1 -4.78 -15.59 10.74
C MET A 1 -5.81 -14.70 10.07
N SER A 2 -7.02 -14.60 10.63
CA SER A 2 -8.08 -13.75 10.06
C SER A 2 -7.74 -12.28 10.27
N THR A 3 -7.31 -11.59 9.23
CA THR A 3 -7.09 -10.14 9.23
C THR A 3 -8.37 -9.45 9.67
N ASN A 4 -8.35 -8.78 10.83
CA ASN A 4 -9.51 -8.07 11.35
C ASN A 4 -9.90 -6.96 10.37
N PRO A 5 -11.14 -6.95 9.82
CA PRO A 5 -11.55 -6.00 8.80
C PRO A 5 -11.48 -4.54 9.26
N ARG A 6 -11.64 -4.27 10.58
CA ARG A 6 -11.45 -2.93 11.13
C ARG A 6 -9.99 -2.47 11.06
N GLN A 7 -9.07 -3.36 11.39
CA GLN A 7 -7.63 -3.05 11.37
C GLN A 7 -7.13 -2.79 9.94
N ALA A 8 -7.65 -3.53 8.95
CA ALA A 8 -7.35 -3.28 7.54
C ALA A 8 -7.84 -1.89 7.09
N PHE A 9 -9.02 -1.47 7.54
CA PHE A 9 -9.55 -0.14 7.26
C PHE A 9 -8.73 0.97 7.93
N GLU A 10 -8.39 0.83 9.20
CA GLU A 10 -7.55 1.79 9.93
C GLU A 10 -6.17 1.96 9.29
N ASN A 11 -5.53 0.85 8.89
CA ASN A 11 -4.25 0.88 8.18
C ASN A 11 -4.38 1.60 6.83
N HIS A 12 -5.48 1.36 6.11
CA HIS A 12 -5.75 2.01 4.83
C HIS A 12 -5.94 3.53 4.96
N GLU A 13 -6.67 3.98 5.98
CA GLU A 13 -6.87 5.40 6.21
C GLU A 13 -5.58 6.10 6.67
N ARG A 14 -4.76 5.45 7.51
CA ARG A 14 -3.42 5.95 7.86
C ARG A 14 -2.52 6.10 6.63
N LEU A 15 -2.52 5.08 5.77
CA LEU A 15 -1.78 5.11 4.50
C LEU A 15 -2.18 6.33 3.65
N LYS A 16 -3.49 6.57 3.50
CA LYS A 16 -4.00 7.71 2.73
C LYS A 16 -3.65 9.05 3.37
N ALA A 17 -3.72 9.15 4.70
CA ALA A 17 -3.35 10.36 5.42
C ALA A 17 -1.87 10.71 5.22
N GLU A 18 -0.98 9.73 5.36
CA GLU A 18 0.46 9.92 5.18
C GLU A 18 0.82 10.35 3.76
N LEU A 19 0.21 9.72 2.74
CA LEU A 19 0.37 10.13 1.34
C LEU A 19 -0.06 11.58 1.14
N ARG A 20 -1.17 11.99 1.76
CA ARG A 20 -1.71 13.35 1.64
C ARG A 20 -0.83 14.39 2.33
N ILE A 21 -0.24 14.05 3.49
CA ILE A 21 0.76 14.90 4.17
C ILE A 21 1.96 15.16 3.25
N ARG A 22 2.33 14.18 2.41
CA ARG A 22 3.43 14.27 1.44
C ARG A 22 3.04 14.86 0.09
N GLY A 23 1.80 15.36 -0.04
CA GLY A 23 1.31 16.00 -1.26
C GLY A 23 0.96 15.03 -2.40
N THR A 24 0.82 13.72 -2.13
CA THR A 24 0.42 12.72 -3.12
C THR A 24 -0.84 11.93 -2.70
N SER A 25 -1.28 10.99 -3.52
CA SER A 25 -2.42 10.11 -3.24
C SER A 25 -2.31 8.79 -3.99
N LEU A 26 -3.04 7.76 -3.53
CA LEU A 26 -3.15 6.49 -4.26
C LEU A 26 -3.68 6.68 -5.69
N ALA A 27 -4.56 7.65 -5.92
CA ALA A 27 -5.06 7.96 -7.26
C ALA A 27 -3.98 8.59 -8.14
N GLN A 28 -3.13 9.47 -7.59
CA GLN A 28 -2.00 10.05 -8.32
C GLN A 28 -0.98 8.98 -8.70
N ILE A 29 -0.58 8.15 -7.74
CA ILE A 29 0.34 7.03 -7.99
C ILE A 29 -0.25 6.06 -9.02
N GLY A 30 -1.56 5.79 -8.97
CA GLY A 30 -2.25 4.99 -9.97
C GLY A 30 -2.15 5.59 -11.37
N ARG A 31 -2.37 6.91 -11.52
CA ARG A 31 -2.21 7.62 -12.79
C ARG A 31 -0.77 7.55 -13.31
N ASP A 32 0.21 7.79 -12.44
CA ASP A 32 1.63 7.77 -12.82
C ASP A 32 2.07 6.37 -13.29
N LEU A 33 1.45 5.32 -12.75
CA LEU A 33 1.67 3.94 -13.18
C LEU A 33 0.73 3.48 -14.30
N GLY A 34 -0.24 4.27 -14.76
CA GLY A 34 -1.26 3.82 -15.72
C GLY A 34 -2.14 2.67 -15.18
N ILE A 35 -2.34 2.60 -13.87
CA ILE A 35 -3.12 1.56 -13.19
C ILE A 35 -4.44 2.15 -12.68
N SER A 36 -5.52 1.36 -12.76
CA SER A 36 -6.84 1.78 -12.25
C SER A 36 -6.84 1.97 -10.72
N GLY A 37 -7.63 2.93 -10.24
CA GLY A 37 -7.77 3.21 -8.80
C GLY A 37 -8.25 2.01 -7.97
N THR A 38 -9.02 1.10 -8.56
CA THR A 38 -9.50 -0.12 -7.91
C THR A 38 -8.35 -1.05 -7.50
N SER A 39 -7.35 -1.22 -8.36
CA SER A 39 -6.16 -2.01 -8.05
C SER A 39 -5.31 -1.39 -6.94
N MET A 40 -5.27 -0.05 -6.88
CA MET A 40 -4.56 0.68 -5.81
C MET A 40 -5.23 0.49 -4.44
N SER A 41 -6.57 0.55 -4.37
CA SER A 41 -7.30 0.32 -3.12
C SER A 41 -7.12 -1.10 -2.60
N LEU A 42 -7.09 -2.10 -3.49
CA LEU A 42 -6.88 -3.50 -3.09
C LEU A 42 -5.45 -3.74 -2.57
N VAL A 43 -4.43 -3.11 -3.14
CA VAL A 43 -3.06 -3.19 -2.59
C VAL A 43 -2.94 -2.43 -1.27
N GLY A 44 -3.55 -1.24 -1.17
CA GLY A 44 -3.62 -0.48 0.08
C GLY A 44 -4.37 -1.20 1.22
N LEU A 45 -5.31 -2.09 0.89
CA LEU A 45 -6.02 -2.95 1.85
C LEU A 45 -5.31 -4.28 2.13
N GLY A 46 -4.15 -4.52 1.52
CA GLY A 46 -3.45 -5.79 1.66
C GLY A 46 -4.18 -6.97 0.98
N LYS A 47 -5.06 -6.72 0.00
CA LYS A 47 -5.85 -7.74 -0.72
C LYS A 47 -5.32 -8.11 -2.11
N HIS A 48 -4.40 -7.33 -2.69
CA HIS A 48 -3.80 -7.63 -3.99
C HIS A 48 -2.26 -7.59 -3.92
N ARG A 49 -1.59 -8.38 -4.77
CA ARG A 49 -0.12 -8.55 -4.81
C ARG A 49 0.43 -7.96 -6.11
N SER A 50 0.75 -6.68 -6.11
CA SER A 50 1.48 -6.05 -7.21
C SER A 50 2.75 -5.41 -6.68
N LYS A 51 3.89 -6.08 -6.87
CA LYS A 51 5.21 -5.58 -6.46
C LYS A 51 5.49 -4.17 -7.01
N ARG A 52 5.00 -3.88 -8.22
CA ARG A 52 5.11 -2.55 -8.85
C ARG A 52 4.34 -1.48 -8.08
N VAL A 53 3.12 -1.79 -7.63
CA VAL A 53 2.30 -0.85 -6.83
C VAL A 53 2.86 -0.70 -5.42
N GLU A 54 3.25 -1.81 -4.78
CA GLU A 54 3.84 -1.79 -3.44
C GLU A 54 5.10 -0.93 -3.40
N ARG A 55 5.99 -1.08 -4.40
CA ARG A 55 7.18 -0.25 -4.54
C ARG A 55 6.84 1.22 -4.72
N ALA A 56 5.88 1.55 -5.59
CA ALA A 56 5.52 2.96 -5.81
C ALA A 56 4.89 3.61 -4.58
N ILE A 57 4.08 2.87 -3.82
CA ILE A 57 3.54 3.35 -2.53
C ILE A 57 4.68 3.52 -1.52
N ALA A 58 5.61 2.56 -1.43
CA ALA A 58 6.75 2.64 -0.52
C ALA A 58 7.68 3.82 -0.85
N GLU A 59 7.95 4.04 -2.14
CA GLU A 59 8.74 5.17 -2.64
C GLU A 59 8.07 6.50 -2.31
N ALA A 60 6.76 6.63 -2.56
CA ALA A 60 5.99 7.81 -2.18
C ALA A 60 5.98 8.04 -0.65
N LEU A 61 6.09 6.97 0.13
CA LEU A 61 6.20 7.00 1.58
C LEU A 61 7.64 7.02 2.10
N GLY A 62 8.66 7.11 1.24
CA GLY A 62 10.07 7.12 1.64
C GLY A 62 10.44 5.95 2.55
N THR A 63 9.79 4.80 2.35
CA THR A 63 9.96 3.57 3.13
C THR A 63 10.16 2.40 2.17
N THR A 64 10.15 1.18 2.69
CA THR A 64 10.27 -0.03 1.87
C THR A 64 8.98 -0.85 1.93
N PRO A 65 8.65 -1.63 0.88
CA PRO A 65 7.49 -2.51 0.89
C PRO A 65 7.45 -3.47 2.08
N GLU A 66 8.61 -3.92 2.54
CA GLU A 66 8.78 -4.81 3.71
C GLU A 66 8.28 -4.16 5.00
N LYS A 67 8.52 -2.85 5.15
CA LYS A 67 8.05 -2.09 6.32
C LYS A 67 6.56 -1.78 6.25
N LEU A 68 6.03 -1.58 5.04
CA LEU A 68 4.62 -1.30 4.81
C LEU A 68 3.73 -2.53 4.97
N TYR A 69 4.25 -3.69 4.57
CA TYR A 69 3.52 -4.95 4.57
C TYR A 69 4.33 -6.05 5.28
N PRO A 70 4.63 -5.89 6.58
CA PRO A 70 5.52 -6.81 7.31
C PRO A 70 4.98 -8.24 7.35
N GLU A 71 3.66 -8.43 7.37
CA GLU A 71 3.02 -9.74 7.27
C GLU A 71 3.31 -10.47 5.95
N ARG A 72 3.71 -9.75 4.89
CA ARG A 72 4.02 -10.32 3.58
C ARG A 72 5.48 -10.71 3.41
N TYR A 73 6.37 -10.06 4.17
CA TYR A 73 7.82 -10.27 4.13
C TYR A 73 8.36 -11.00 5.37
N ARG A 74 7.50 -11.32 6.36
CA ARG A 74 7.86 -12.11 7.54
C ARG A 74 8.06 -13.60 7.28
N GLU A 75 7.60 -14.13 6.15
CA GLU A 75 7.87 -15.51 5.74
C GLU A 75 8.65 -15.53 4.42
N GLY A 76 9.97 -15.64 4.54
CA GLY A 76 10.87 -16.09 3.46
C GLY A 76 11.32 -15.02 2.46
N GLY A 77 12.56 -14.56 2.62
CA GLY A 77 13.25 -13.77 1.61
C GLY A 77 14.76 -13.75 1.83
N ALA A 78 15.36 -14.94 1.93
CA ALA A 78 16.77 -15.15 1.60
C ALA A 78 16.90 -15.36 0.09
#